data_AF-A0A2V7Y5K6-F1
#
_entry.id   AF-A0A2V7Y5K6-F1
#
_cell.length_a   1.000
_cell.length_b   1.000
_cell.length_c   1.000
_cell.angle_alpha   90.00
_cell.angle_beta   90.00
_cell.angle_gamma   90.00
#
_symmetry.space_group_name_H-M   'P 1'
#
loop_
_entity.id
_entity.type
_entity.pdbx_description
1 polymer ?
#
loop_
_entity_poly.entity_id
_entity_poly.type
_entity_poly.pdbx_seq_one_letter_code
_entity_poly.pdbx_strand_id
1 'polypeptide(L)'
;MTRTETVVAATVVLAGLGLGVLAGAARFVRGHVRSDVTSADRAGAELDGEMARFAGQPPLREIRDGQEPLKARAPTIIGEPTRFLRARFSDVRSHRIVRVDLPLRLLRIAKRGGFRYLGELTPLQDDTEFEGDRIDLPLEEIVGHGPLLIVSHSHASGARIVAWVD
;
A
#
# COMPACT_ATOMS: atom_id res chain seq x y z
N MET A 1 -36.71 32.23 4.02
CA MET A 1 -35.76 31.62 3.08
C MET A 1 -36.50 31.27 1.80
N THR A 2 -36.10 31.87 0.69
CA THR A 2 -36.66 31.54 -0.64
C THR A 2 -36.01 30.26 -1.16
N ARG A 3 -36.68 29.49 -2.03
CA ARG A 3 -36.12 28.25 -2.62
C ARG A 3 -34.73 28.46 -3.22
N THR A 4 -34.48 29.63 -3.79
CA THR A 4 -33.21 30.03 -4.42
C THR A 4 -32.07 30.12 -3.40
N GLU A 5 -32.31 30.67 -2.21
CA GLU A 5 -31.31 30.75 -1.13
C GLU A 5 -30.93 29.36 -0.61
N THR A 6 -31.89 28.46 -0.49
CA THR A 6 -31.64 27.07 -0.07
C THR A 6 -30.78 26.31 -1.10
N VAL A 7 -31.05 26.49 -2.39
CA VAL A 7 -30.28 25.84 -3.47
C VAL A 7 -28.85 26.35 -3.52
N VAL A 8 -28.65 27.67 -3.42
CA VAL A 8 -27.30 28.28 -3.41
C VAL A 8 -26.53 27.82 -2.17
N ALA A 9 -27.14 27.86 -0.98
CA ALA A 9 -26.49 27.41 0.25
C ALA A 9 -26.10 25.92 0.18
N ALA A 10 -27.00 25.05 -0.30
CA ALA A 10 -26.69 23.63 -0.48
C ALA A 10 -25.54 23.40 -1.48
N THR A 11 -25.50 24.15 -2.58
CA THR A 11 -24.44 24.05 -3.60
C THR A 11 -23.08 24.47 -3.03
N VAL A 12 -23.05 25.57 -2.28
CA VAL A 12 -21.82 26.05 -1.63
C VAL A 12 -21.33 25.06 -0.59
N VAL A 13 -22.22 24.48 0.22
CA VAL A 13 -21.86 23.45 1.21
C VAL A 13 -21.31 22.20 0.54
N LEU A 14 -21.95 21.70 -0.51
CA LEU A 14 -21.47 20.53 -1.25
C LEU A 14 -20.13 20.79 -1.94
N ALA A 15 -19.94 21.97 -2.54
CA ALA A 15 -18.67 22.36 -3.14
C ALA A 15 -17.56 22.47 -2.09
N GLY A 16 -17.85 23.06 -0.93
CA GLY A 16 -16.91 23.16 0.20
C GLY A 16 -16.53 21.79 0.77
N LEU A 17 -17.50 20.89 0.94
CA LEU A 17 -17.24 19.51 1.35
C LEU A 17 -16.38 18.77 0.31
N GLY A 18 -16.68 18.92 -0.98
CA GLY A 18 -15.89 18.33 -2.06
C GLY A 18 -14.43 18.80 -2.05
N LEU A 19 -14.21 20.11 -1.95
CA LEU A 19 -12.86 20.69 -1.84
C LEU A 19 -12.12 20.20 -0.59
N GLY A 20 -12.82 20.09 0.55
CA GLY A 20 -12.26 19.56 1.78
C GLY A 20 -11.80 18.10 1.64
N VAL A 21 -12.60 17.25 0.99
CA VAL A 21 -12.25 15.86 0.72
C VAL A 21 -11.01 15.76 -0.19
N LEU A 22 -10.96 16.55 -1.27
CA LEU A 22 -9.82 16.56 -2.20
C LEU A 22 -8.53 17.03 -1.52
N ALA A 23 -8.59 18.12 -0.75
CA ALA A 23 -7.44 18.63 0.00
C ALA A 23 -6.94 17.62 1.04
N GLY A 24 -7.87 16.93 1.72
CA GLY A 24 -7.56 15.85 2.66
C GLY A 24 -6.85 14.68 1.98
N ALA A 25 -7.36 14.22 0.83
CA ALA A 25 -6.77 13.15 0.05
C ALA A 25 -5.35 13.52 -0.45
N ALA A 26 -5.17 14.73 -0.98
CA ALA A 26 -3.86 15.19 -1.44
C ALA A 26 -2.83 15.28 -0.30
N ARG A 27 -3.23 15.80 0.87
CA ARG A 27 -2.38 15.82 2.07
C ARG A 27 -2.00 14.42 2.54
N PHE A 28 -2.96 13.50 2.51
CA PHE A 28 -2.74 12.11 2.89
C PHE A 28 -1.67 11.46 2.00
N VAL A 29 -1.83 11.57 0.69
CA VAL A 29 -0.88 11.03 -0.29
C VAL A 29 0.50 11.61 -0.06
N ARG A 30 0.63 12.93 0.08
CA ARG A 30 1.93 13.58 0.30
C ARG A 30 2.62 13.16 1.60
N GLY A 31 1.84 12.78 2.62
CA GLY A 31 2.35 12.32 3.90
C GLY A 31 2.80 10.86 3.90
N HIS A 32 2.17 10.02 3.08
CA HIS A 32 2.26 8.56 3.18
C HIS A 32 2.77 7.86 1.92
N VAL A 33 2.90 8.58 0.80
CA VAL A 33 3.45 8.09 -0.45
C VAL A 33 4.58 9.02 -0.87
N ARG A 34 5.78 8.49 -1.03
CA ARG A 34 6.94 9.20 -1.56
C ARG A 34 7.50 8.45 -2.75
N SER A 35 7.87 9.17 -3.79
CA SER A 35 8.52 8.60 -4.96
C SER A 35 9.77 9.40 -5.26
N ASP A 36 10.90 8.71 -5.37
CA ASP A 36 12.19 9.31 -5.68
C ASP A 36 12.80 8.60 -6.89
N VAL A 37 13.36 9.38 -7.82
CA VAL A 37 14.14 8.84 -8.95
C VAL A 37 15.42 8.23 -8.39
N THR A 38 15.72 6.99 -8.75
CA THR A 38 16.88 6.25 -8.25
C THR A 38 17.34 5.20 -9.26
N SER A 39 18.61 4.78 -9.15
CA SER A 39 19.10 3.62 -9.89
C SER A 39 18.50 2.31 -9.35
N ALA A 40 18.43 1.30 -10.21
CA ALA A 40 17.97 -0.05 -9.86
C ALA A 40 18.82 -0.66 -8.74
N ASP A 41 20.16 -0.48 -8.78
CA ASP A 41 21.06 -0.99 -7.74
C ASP A 41 20.75 -0.39 -6.36
N ARG A 42 20.51 0.93 -6.31
CA ARG A 42 20.20 1.62 -5.05
C ARG A 42 18.81 1.24 -4.54
N ALA A 43 17.84 1.09 -5.44
CA ALA A 43 16.52 0.59 -5.07
C ALA A 43 16.60 -0.84 -4.51
N GLY A 44 17.34 -1.72 -5.20
CA GLY A 44 17.60 -3.09 -4.75
C GLY A 44 18.23 -3.14 -3.36
N ALA A 45 19.28 -2.34 -3.13
CA ALA A 45 19.92 -2.25 -1.82
C ALA A 45 18.97 -1.78 -0.71
N GLU A 46 18.04 -0.86 -1.01
CA GLU A 46 17.02 -0.45 -0.04
C GLU A 46 16.05 -1.58 0.28
N LEU A 47 15.53 -2.27 -0.73
CA LEU A 47 14.62 -3.40 -0.55
C LEU A 47 15.29 -4.55 0.21
N ASP A 48 16.55 -4.86 -0.09
CA ASP A 48 17.32 -5.89 0.60
C ASP A 48 17.55 -5.51 2.06
N GLY A 49 17.79 -4.23 2.35
CA GLY A 49 17.92 -3.71 3.71
C GLY A 49 16.64 -3.85 4.54
N GLU A 50 15.48 -3.66 3.92
CA GLU A 50 14.18 -3.90 4.57
C GLU A 50 13.92 -5.39 4.76
N MET A 51 14.21 -6.22 3.75
CA MET A 51 14.07 -7.68 3.83
C MET A 51 14.94 -8.32 4.91
N ALA A 52 16.14 -7.78 5.16
CA ALA A 52 17.06 -8.31 6.17
C ALA A 52 16.42 -8.38 7.58
N ARG A 53 15.45 -7.51 7.88
CA ARG A 53 14.72 -7.51 9.17
C ARG A 53 13.82 -8.73 9.35
N PHE A 54 13.44 -9.36 8.24
CA PHE A 54 12.55 -10.51 8.20
C PHE A 54 13.30 -11.79 7.79
N ALA A 55 14.63 -11.80 7.89
CA ALA A 55 15.45 -12.95 7.54
C ALA A 55 14.95 -14.22 8.26
N GLY A 56 14.67 -15.28 7.50
CA GLY A 56 14.14 -16.54 8.01
C GLY A 56 12.63 -16.56 8.30
N GLN A 57 11.92 -15.46 8.08
CA GLN A 57 10.45 -15.41 8.15
C GLN A 57 9.86 -15.56 6.75
N PRO A 58 8.99 -16.56 6.50
CA PRO A 58 8.29 -16.66 5.23
C PRO A 58 7.30 -15.49 5.08
N PRO A 59 7.11 -14.94 3.88
CA PRO A 59 6.09 -13.93 3.64
C PRO A 59 4.69 -14.54 3.82
N LEU A 60 3.74 -13.76 4.33
CA LEU A 60 2.34 -14.17 4.48
C LEU A 60 1.70 -14.61 3.15
N ARG A 61 2.15 -14.01 2.04
CA ARG A 61 1.73 -14.29 0.67
C ARG A 61 2.93 -14.46 -0.24
N GLU A 62 2.92 -15.54 -1.01
CA GLU A 62 3.80 -15.71 -2.15
C GLU A 62 3.01 -15.43 -3.43
N ILE A 63 3.50 -14.47 -4.20
CA ILE A 63 2.86 -14.01 -5.44
C ILE A 63 3.27 -14.94 -6.57
N ARG A 64 2.31 -15.21 -7.45
CA ARG A 64 2.51 -15.94 -8.68
C ARG A 64 1.87 -15.12 -9.80
N ASP A 65 2.70 -14.57 -10.68
CA ASP A 65 2.33 -13.62 -11.75
C ASP A 65 1.07 -14.08 -12.50
N GLY A 66 -0.05 -13.40 -12.27
CA GLY A 66 -1.36 -13.71 -12.87
C GLY A 66 -2.05 -15.00 -12.40
N GLN A 67 -1.56 -15.67 -11.36
CA GLN A 67 -2.15 -16.88 -10.75
C GLN A 67 -2.67 -16.61 -9.33
N GLU A 68 -3.32 -17.60 -8.72
CA GLU A 68 -3.72 -17.49 -7.32
C GLU A 68 -2.49 -17.43 -6.40
N PRO A 69 -2.47 -16.48 -5.44
CA PRO A 69 -1.38 -16.35 -4.50
C PRO A 69 -1.35 -17.56 -3.57
N LEU A 70 -0.15 -18.03 -3.23
CA LEU A 70 -0.02 -19.04 -2.18
C LEU A 70 -0.07 -18.36 -0.82
N LYS A 71 -0.93 -18.89 0.04
CA LYS A 71 -0.94 -18.55 1.46
C LYS A 71 0.13 -19.38 2.16
N ALA A 72 1.18 -18.73 2.63
CA ALA A 72 2.11 -19.36 3.55
C ALA A 72 1.46 -19.47 4.94
N ARG A 73 1.96 -20.39 5.77
CA ARG A 73 1.55 -20.43 7.16
C ARG A 73 2.08 -19.17 7.84
N ALA A 74 1.17 -18.26 8.17
CA ALA A 74 1.50 -17.08 8.95
C ALA A 74 2.22 -17.51 10.24
N PRO A 75 3.43 -17.02 10.52
CA PRO A 75 4.03 -17.24 11.82
C PRO A 75 3.11 -16.63 12.89
N THR A 76 2.87 -17.36 13.99
CA THR A 76 2.16 -16.81 15.14
C THR A 76 3.10 -15.82 15.85
N ILE A 77 3.22 -14.62 15.29
CA ILE A 77 4.03 -13.55 15.88
C ILE A 77 3.19 -12.85 16.93
N ILE A 78 3.46 -13.17 18.19
CA ILE A 78 2.92 -12.44 19.35
C ILE A 78 3.81 -11.21 19.54
N GLY A 79 3.27 -10.03 19.27
CA GLY A 79 4.00 -8.76 19.37
C GLY A 79 3.05 -7.59 19.57
N GLU A 80 3.60 -6.37 19.70
CA GLU A 80 2.76 -5.17 19.80
C GLU A 80 1.90 -5.01 18.53
N PRO A 81 0.66 -4.49 18.66
CA PRO A 81 -0.20 -4.24 17.52
C PRO A 81 0.49 -3.30 16.53
N THR A 82 0.65 -3.77 15.31
CA THR A 82 1.17 -2.99 14.19
C THR A 82 0.33 -1.74 13.94
N ARG A 83 0.98 -0.67 13.49
CA ARG A 83 0.38 0.66 13.28
C ARG A 83 0.35 1.04 11.80
N PHE A 84 1.29 0.54 11.02
CA PHE A 84 1.49 0.88 9.63
C PHE A 84 1.58 -0.37 8.77
N LEU A 85 0.98 -0.28 7.59
CA LEU A 85 1.29 -1.10 6.44
C LEU A 85 2.33 -0.35 5.61
N ARG A 86 3.50 -0.93 5.45
CA ARG A 86 4.57 -0.37 4.64
C ARG A 86 4.76 -1.18 3.39
N ALA A 87 5.08 -0.48 2.31
CA ALA A 87 5.47 -1.11 1.07
C ALA A 87 6.56 -0.28 0.38
N ARG A 88 7.48 -0.98 -0.27
CA ARG A 88 8.57 -0.42 -1.06
C ARG A 88 8.53 -1.08 -2.43
N PHE A 89 8.53 -0.26 -3.48
CA PHE A 89 8.44 -0.71 -4.86
C PHE A 89 9.60 -0.13 -5.63
N SER A 90 10.37 -1.00 -6.29
CA SER A 90 11.32 -0.63 -7.31
C SER A 90 10.63 -0.77 -8.66
N ASP A 91 10.41 0.36 -9.33
CA ASP A 91 9.84 0.43 -10.67
C ASP A 91 10.99 0.69 -11.65
N VAL A 92 11.22 -0.30 -12.51
CA VAL A 92 12.39 -0.30 -13.41
C VAL A 92 12.10 0.55 -14.63
N ARG A 93 10.85 0.58 -15.11
CA ARG A 93 10.45 1.34 -16.30
C ARG A 93 10.61 2.84 -16.11
N SER A 94 10.33 3.34 -14.92
CA SER A 94 10.37 4.77 -14.60
C SER A 94 11.54 5.19 -13.72
N HIS A 95 12.48 4.27 -13.45
CA HIS A 95 13.69 4.51 -12.67
C HIS A 95 13.41 5.17 -11.31
N ARG A 96 12.43 4.65 -10.58
CA ARG A 96 12.01 5.22 -9.29
C ARG A 96 11.84 4.16 -8.23
N ILE A 97 11.96 4.60 -6.99
CA ILE A 97 11.52 3.84 -5.82
C ILE A 97 10.33 4.54 -5.20
N VAL A 98 9.33 3.76 -4.84
CA VAL A 98 8.08 4.23 -4.23
C VAL A 98 8.03 3.69 -2.82
N ARG A 99 7.79 4.60 -1.88
CA ARG A 99 7.69 4.30 -0.46
C ARG A 99 6.30 4.66 0.00
N VAL A 100 5.59 3.64 0.46
CA VAL A 100 4.24 3.74 0.96
C VAL A 100 4.25 3.38 2.44
N ASP A 101 3.71 4.26 3.28
CA ASP A 101 3.62 4.09 4.73
C ASP A 101 2.18 4.39 5.17
N LEU A 102 1.28 3.41 5.06
CA LEU A 102 -0.15 3.59 5.29
C LEU A 102 -0.55 3.27 6.73
N PRO A 103 -1.15 4.20 7.48
CA PRO A 103 -1.66 3.89 8.81
C PRO A 103 -2.79 2.86 8.75
N LEU A 104 -2.69 1.75 9.50
CA LEU A 104 -3.71 0.70 9.53
C LEU A 104 -5.08 1.23 9.98
N ARG A 105 -5.10 2.27 10.84
CA ARG A 105 -6.34 2.94 11.26
C ARG A 105 -7.14 3.50 10.08
N LEU A 106 -6.46 3.99 9.05
CA LEU A 106 -7.11 4.53 7.85
C LEU A 106 -7.51 3.41 6.91
N LEU A 107 -6.69 2.35 6.79
CA LEU A 107 -7.03 1.18 5.99
C LEU A 107 -8.27 0.46 6.51
N ARG A 108 -8.50 0.44 7.83
CA ARG A 108 -9.75 -0.07 8.43
C ARG A 108 -11.02 0.67 7.95
N ILE A 109 -10.87 1.90 7.47
CA ILE A 109 -11.99 2.71 6.95
C ILE A 109 -12.06 2.56 5.44
N ALA A 110 -10.92 2.74 4.74
CA ALA A 110 -10.86 2.84 3.29
C ALA A 110 -10.83 1.48 2.56
N LYS A 111 -10.29 0.43 3.19
CA LYS A 111 -10.02 -0.89 2.61
C LYS A 111 -10.48 -2.01 3.55
N ARG A 112 -11.75 -1.97 3.96
CA ARG A 112 -12.33 -2.96 4.89
C ARG A 112 -12.18 -4.41 4.40
N GLY A 113 -12.27 -4.64 3.08
CA GLY A 113 -12.10 -5.95 2.47
C GLY A 113 -10.65 -6.35 2.20
N GLY A 114 -9.67 -5.52 2.57
CA GLY A 114 -8.26 -5.76 2.26
C GLY A 114 -7.86 -5.33 0.85
N PHE A 115 -6.86 -6.01 0.30
CA PHE A 115 -6.25 -5.75 -1.01
C PHE A 115 -6.33 -6.99 -1.89
N ARG A 116 -6.81 -6.84 -3.12
CA ARG A 116 -6.90 -7.96 -4.06
C ARG A 116 -5.66 -8.07 -4.93
N TYR A 117 -5.13 -6.92 -5.35
CA TYR A 117 -3.95 -6.81 -6.20
C TYR A 117 -2.82 -6.04 -5.53
N LEU A 118 -1.58 -6.32 -5.93
CA LEU A 118 -0.38 -5.60 -5.44
C LEU A 118 -0.41 -4.13 -5.81
N GLY A 119 -0.89 -3.76 -7.00
CA GLY A 119 -1.03 -2.36 -7.42
C GLY A 119 -1.90 -1.52 -6.48
N GLU A 120 -2.84 -2.13 -5.74
CA GLU A 120 -3.65 -1.40 -4.76
C GLU A 120 -2.84 -0.91 -3.54
N LEU A 121 -1.63 -1.44 -3.34
CA LEU A 121 -0.70 -1.00 -2.30
C LEU A 121 0.05 0.28 -2.72
N THR A 122 -0.01 0.69 -3.99
CA THR A 122 0.50 1.98 -4.50
C THR A 122 -0.65 2.90 -4.91
N PRO A 123 -1.37 3.51 -3.95
CA PRO A 123 -2.47 4.41 -4.29
C PRO A 123 -1.95 5.56 -5.16
N LEU A 124 -2.56 5.74 -6.34
CA LEU A 124 -2.27 6.75 -7.38
C LEU A 124 -1.11 6.47 -8.33
N GLN A 125 -0.60 5.23 -8.37
CA GLN A 125 0.31 4.81 -9.43
C GLN A 125 -0.33 3.69 -10.24
N ASP A 126 -1.05 4.09 -11.29
CA ASP A 126 -1.81 3.20 -12.18
C ASP A 126 -0.93 2.63 -13.32
N ASP A 127 0.39 2.57 -13.14
CA ASP A 127 1.34 2.06 -14.14
C ASP A 127 2.56 1.46 -13.44
N THR A 128 2.32 0.65 -12.42
CA THR A 128 3.37 -0.21 -11.85
C THR A 128 3.31 -1.58 -12.51
N GLU A 129 4.44 -2.26 -12.60
CA GLU A 129 4.51 -3.59 -13.21
C GLU A 129 3.69 -4.65 -12.45
N PHE A 130 3.16 -4.31 -11.27
CA PHE A 130 2.44 -5.20 -10.35
C PHE A 130 0.91 -5.02 -10.36
N GLU A 131 0.36 -4.20 -11.25
CA GLU A 131 -1.08 -3.88 -11.24
C GLU A 131 -1.96 -5.14 -11.35
N GLY A 132 -1.53 -6.11 -12.16
CA GLY A 132 -2.24 -7.36 -12.38
C GLY A 132 -1.96 -8.47 -11.37
N ASP A 133 -0.99 -8.29 -10.46
CA ASP A 133 -0.52 -9.36 -9.59
C ASP A 133 -1.44 -9.54 -8.39
N ARG A 134 -2.05 -10.71 -8.28
CA ARG A 134 -2.98 -11.04 -7.18
C ARG A 134 -2.23 -11.32 -5.89
N ILE A 135 -2.72 -10.73 -4.79
CA ILE A 135 -2.23 -10.97 -3.42
C ILE A 135 -3.31 -11.51 -2.47
N ASP A 136 -4.59 -11.18 -2.70
CA ASP A 136 -5.72 -11.59 -1.86
C ASP A 136 -5.39 -11.49 -0.35
N LEU A 137 -5.13 -10.26 0.08
CA LEU A 137 -4.71 -9.88 1.43
C LEU A 137 -5.88 -9.27 2.21
N PRO A 138 -6.65 -10.07 2.97
CA PRO A 138 -7.65 -9.54 3.88
C PRO A 138 -6.99 -8.76 5.02
N LEU A 139 -7.64 -7.67 5.44
CA LEU A 139 -7.06 -6.74 6.43
C LEU A 139 -6.95 -7.39 7.82
N GLU A 140 -7.86 -8.29 8.15
CA GLU A 140 -7.88 -9.08 9.38
C GLU A 140 -6.65 -9.99 9.55
N GLU A 141 -5.98 -10.38 8.47
CA GLU A 141 -4.76 -11.21 8.55
C GLU A 141 -3.50 -10.41 8.87
N ILE A 142 -3.55 -9.08 8.80
CA ILE A 142 -2.42 -8.20 9.13
C ILE A 142 -2.68 -7.33 10.35
N VAL A 143 -3.96 -7.07 10.67
CA VAL A 143 -4.34 -6.25 11.82
C VAL A 143 -4.25 -7.06 13.12
N GLY A 144 -3.47 -6.54 14.07
CA GLY A 144 -3.36 -7.14 15.41
C GLY A 144 -2.28 -8.23 15.52
N HIS A 145 -1.56 -8.49 14.43
CA HIS A 145 -0.32 -9.25 14.45
C HIS A 145 0.87 -8.32 14.75
N GLY A 146 1.96 -8.89 15.29
CA GLY A 146 3.24 -8.18 15.40
C GLY A 146 3.88 -7.94 14.03
N PRO A 147 5.13 -7.41 14.00
CA PRO A 147 5.83 -7.16 12.75
C PRO A 147 5.87 -8.39 11.86
N LEU A 148 5.36 -8.28 10.62
CA LEU A 148 5.13 -9.41 9.74
C LEU A 148 5.45 -9.02 8.29
N LEU A 149 6.27 -9.85 7.64
CA LEU A 149 6.49 -9.78 6.20
C LEU A 149 5.23 -10.25 5.49
N ILE A 150 4.62 -9.38 4.69
CA ILE A 150 3.42 -9.70 3.93
C ILE A 150 3.80 -10.37 2.62
N VAL A 151 4.66 -9.70 1.86
CA VAL A 151 5.06 -10.12 0.53
C VAL A 151 6.47 -9.65 0.23
N SER A 152 7.21 -10.49 -0.47
CA SER A 152 8.46 -10.15 -1.13
C SER A 152 8.41 -10.79 -2.51
N HIS A 153 8.35 -9.98 -3.57
CA HIS A 153 8.17 -10.48 -4.92
C HIS A 153 9.05 -9.72 -5.92
N SER A 154 9.54 -10.44 -6.92
CA SER A 154 10.34 -9.90 -8.03
C SER A 154 9.63 -10.27 -9.33
N HIS A 155 9.23 -9.25 -10.07
CA HIS A 155 8.52 -9.41 -11.34
C HIS A 155 9.52 -9.70 -12.47
N ALA A 156 9.06 -10.33 -13.56
CA ALA A 156 9.90 -10.69 -14.70
C ALA A 156 10.62 -9.49 -15.36
N SER A 157 10.09 -8.28 -15.21
CA SER A 157 10.72 -7.03 -15.68
C SER A 157 11.94 -6.59 -14.87
N GLY A 158 12.21 -7.23 -13.72
CA GLY A 158 13.19 -6.80 -12.74
C GLY A 158 12.65 -5.85 -11.68
N ALA A 159 11.38 -5.45 -11.77
CA ALA A 159 10.70 -4.70 -10.71
C ALA A 159 10.62 -5.55 -9.44
N ARG A 160 10.74 -4.92 -8.28
CA ARG A 160 10.68 -5.62 -6.99
C ARG A 160 9.74 -4.92 -6.02
N ILE A 161 9.08 -5.70 -5.20
CA ILE A 161 8.18 -5.22 -4.15
C ILE A 161 8.46 -5.96 -2.84
N VAL A 162 8.50 -5.20 -1.75
CA VAL A 162 8.51 -5.71 -0.39
C VAL A 162 7.45 -4.97 0.41
N ALA A 163 6.54 -5.69 1.07
CA ALA A 163 5.55 -5.09 1.96
C ALA A 163 5.48 -5.83 3.30
N TRP A 164 5.23 -5.08 4.37
CA TRP A 164 5.20 -5.58 5.74
C TRP A 164 4.32 -4.70 6.63
N VAL A 165 3.97 -5.20 7.81
CA VAL A 165 3.37 -4.41 8.89
C VAL A 165 4.36 -4.18 10.02
N ASP A 166 4.33 -2.99 10.63
CA ASP A 166 5.02 -2.61 11.86
C ASP A 166 4.28 -1.54 12.68
#